data_AF-A0A523WRV0-F1
#
_entry.id   AF-A0A523WRV0-F1
#
_cell.length_a   1.000
_cell.length_b   1.000
_cell.length_c   1.000
_cell.angle_alpha   90.00
_cell.angle_beta   90.00
_cell.angle_gamma   90.00
#
_symmetry.space_group_name_H-M   'P 1'
#
loop_
_entity.id
_entity.type
_entity.pdbx_description
1 polymer ?
#
loop_
_entity_poly.entity_id
_entity_poly.type
_entity_poly.pdbx_seq_one_letter_code
_entity_poly.pdbx_strand_id
1 'polypeptide(L)'
;FTHQGAEWVEGSDSWLGTTWEGTESEMSAITNDLDKAVRWAARNEIPLFMGEFGAYYKADYESRIRWTRFLAREAEKRDISWAYWEFGAGFGIYDIENDEWDMGLLNALIPHVLVFDKDASPQSQSH
;
A
#
# COMPACT_ATOMS: atom_id res chain seq x y z
N PHE A 1 3.16 4.67 -13.86
CA PHE A 1 3.18 5.31 -12.53
C PHE A 1 4.32 4.81 -11.65
N THR A 2 4.31 3.55 -11.16
CA THR A 2 5.19 3.11 -10.06
C THR A 2 6.70 3.07 -10.36
N HIS A 3 7.10 2.97 -11.63
CA HIS A 3 8.51 2.88 -12.05
C HIS A 3 8.94 4.03 -12.99
N GLN A 4 8.22 5.16 -12.97
CA GLN A 4 8.57 6.30 -13.82
C GLN A 4 9.97 6.81 -13.51
N GLY A 5 10.81 6.95 -14.55
CA GLY A 5 12.20 7.34 -14.44
C GLY A 5 13.12 6.38 -13.69
N ALA A 6 12.71 5.13 -13.41
CA ALA A 6 13.60 4.13 -12.83
C ALA A 6 14.77 3.81 -13.77
N GLU A 7 15.99 4.00 -13.30
CA GLU A 7 17.23 3.94 -14.10
C GLU A 7 17.49 2.56 -14.70
N TRP A 8 16.95 1.52 -14.08
CA TRP A 8 17.07 0.13 -14.54
C TRP A 8 15.94 -0.29 -15.49
N VAL A 9 15.02 0.62 -15.83
CA VAL A 9 13.90 0.35 -16.74
C VAL A 9 14.06 1.20 -18.00
N GLU A 10 14.34 0.55 -19.12
CA GLU A 10 14.49 1.22 -20.42
C GLU A 10 13.21 1.97 -20.81
N GLY A 11 13.35 3.24 -21.20
CA GLY A 11 12.23 4.10 -21.63
C GLY A 11 11.38 4.67 -20.50
N SER A 12 11.74 4.43 -19.24
CA SER A 12 10.94 4.85 -18.07
C SER A 12 10.83 6.37 -17.90
N ASP A 13 11.77 7.14 -18.44
CA ASP A 13 11.75 8.61 -18.44
C ASP A 13 10.51 9.18 -19.16
N SER A 14 9.98 8.45 -20.16
CA SER A 14 8.77 8.87 -20.87
C SER A 14 7.50 8.85 -20.01
N TRP A 15 7.56 8.22 -18.83
CA TRP A 15 6.44 8.13 -17.89
C TRP A 15 6.52 9.19 -16.79
N LEU A 16 7.60 9.99 -16.73
CA LEU A 16 7.76 11.03 -15.73
C LEU A 16 6.61 12.03 -15.77
N GLY A 17 6.10 12.38 -14.60
CA GLY A 17 4.93 13.24 -14.44
C GLY A 17 3.58 12.49 -14.50
N THR A 18 3.58 11.16 -14.64
CA THR A 18 2.36 10.37 -14.46
C THR A 18 1.94 10.47 -13.00
N THR A 19 0.74 10.98 -12.73
CA THR A 19 0.15 10.97 -11.38
C THR A 19 -0.79 9.78 -11.20
N TRP A 20 -1.18 9.54 -9.95
CA TRP A 20 -2.25 8.62 -9.60
C TRP A 20 -3.24 9.37 -8.72
N GLU A 21 -4.40 9.71 -9.26
CA GLU A 21 -5.38 10.57 -8.58
C GLU A 21 -6.41 9.77 -7.78
N GLY A 22 -6.46 8.45 -7.99
CA GLY A 22 -7.49 7.62 -7.39
C GLY A 22 -8.83 7.82 -8.08
N THR A 23 -8.80 8.00 -9.40
CA THR A 23 -10.01 7.97 -10.21
C THR A 23 -10.68 6.59 -10.14
N GLU A 24 -11.97 6.53 -10.46
CA GLU A 24 -12.70 5.25 -10.47
C GLU A 24 -12.04 4.20 -11.37
N SER A 25 -11.50 4.61 -12.51
CA SER A 25 -10.78 3.73 -13.45
C SER A 25 -9.51 3.16 -12.82
N GLU A 26 -8.71 4.00 -12.20
CA GLU A 26 -7.46 3.62 -11.53
C GLU A 26 -7.69 2.69 -10.33
N MET A 27 -8.67 3.03 -9.49
CA MET A 27 -9.08 2.19 -8.37
C MET A 27 -9.62 0.84 -8.84
N SER A 28 -10.46 0.84 -9.88
CA SER A 28 -11.02 -0.37 -10.45
C SER A 28 -9.96 -1.28 -11.07
N ALA A 29 -8.91 -0.72 -11.68
CA ALA A 29 -7.80 -1.52 -12.20
C ALA A 29 -7.14 -2.33 -11.06
N ILE A 30 -6.84 -1.68 -9.94
CA ILE A 30 -6.25 -2.35 -8.76
C ILE A 30 -7.20 -3.41 -8.19
N THR A 31 -8.46 -3.06 -7.95
CA THR A 31 -9.40 -4.01 -7.32
C THR A 31 -9.69 -5.21 -8.20
N ASN A 32 -9.78 -5.02 -9.53
CA ASN A 32 -9.97 -6.11 -10.48
C ASN A 32 -8.81 -7.10 -10.50
N ASP A 33 -7.56 -6.61 -10.43
CA ASP A 33 -6.36 -7.46 -10.38
C ASP A 33 -6.29 -8.26 -9.07
N LEU A 34 -6.56 -7.61 -7.93
CA LEU A 34 -6.63 -8.29 -6.63
C LEU A 34 -7.76 -9.33 -6.61
N ASP A 35 -8.95 -9.00 -7.10
CA ASP A 35 -10.08 -9.93 -7.18
C ASP A 35 -9.78 -11.13 -8.07
N LYS A 36 -9.03 -10.92 -9.16
CA LYS A 36 -8.60 -12.01 -10.04
C LYS A 36 -7.64 -12.95 -9.32
N ALA A 37 -6.69 -12.41 -8.55
CA ALA A 37 -5.77 -13.22 -7.73
C ALA A 37 -6.55 -14.02 -6.67
N VAL A 38 -7.46 -13.38 -5.93
CA VAL A 38 -8.29 -14.03 -4.89
C VAL A 38 -9.13 -15.16 -5.46
N ARG A 39 -9.81 -14.94 -6.60
CA ARG A 39 -10.59 -16.01 -7.26
C ARG A 39 -9.72 -17.18 -7.69
N TRP A 40 -8.49 -16.91 -8.15
CA TRP A 40 -7.55 -17.98 -8.48
C TRP A 40 -7.12 -18.75 -7.23
N ALA A 41 -6.72 -18.05 -6.18
CA ALA A 41 -6.28 -18.64 -4.92
C ALA A 41 -7.36 -19.52 -4.27
N ALA A 42 -8.61 -19.02 -4.20
CA ALA A 42 -9.74 -19.76 -3.65
C ALA A 42 -10.03 -21.06 -4.41
N ARG A 43 -9.92 -21.05 -5.75
CA ARG A 43 -10.10 -22.26 -6.57
C ARG A 43 -8.99 -23.31 -6.38
N ASN A 44 -7.81 -22.88 -5.94
CA ASN A 44 -6.66 -23.75 -5.76
C ASN A 44 -6.37 -24.04 -4.27
N GLU A 45 -7.17 -23.51 -3.35
CA GLU A 45 -7.02 -23.70 -1.89
C GLU A 45 -5.63 -23.25 -1.37
N ILE A 46 -5.11 -22.13 -1.90
CA ILE A 46 -3.77 -21.60 -1.55
C ILE A 46 -3.91 -20.19 -0.97
N PRO A 47 -3.17 -19.83 0.11
CA PRO A 47 -3.15 -18.47 0.64
C PRO A 47 -2.39 -17.51 -0.27
N LEU A 48 -2.73 -16.21 -0.22
CA LEU A 48 -2.05 -15.16 -0.98
C LEU A 48 -1.14 -14.31 -0.10
N PHE A 49 0.04 -14.02 -0.63
CA PHE A 49 0.98 -13.05 -0.11
C PHE A 49 1.46 -12.16 -1.26
N MET A 50 1.20 -10.86 -1.17
CA MET A 50 1.72 -9.84 -2.09
C MET A 50 3.11 -9.42 -1.61
N GLY A 51 4.13 -10.14 -2.09
CA GLY A 51 5.49 -10.01 -1.59
C GLY A 51 6.15 -8.66 -1.83
N GLU A 52 5.71 -7.89 -2.83
CA GLU A 52 6.26 -6.58 -3.14
C GLU A 52 5.17 -5.67 -3.72
N PHE A 53 5.15 -4.42 -3.25
CA PHE A 53 4.48 -3.31 -3.90
C PHE A 53 5.12 -1.99 -3.43
N GLY A 54 5.13 -1.00 -4.31
CA GLY A 54 5.68 0.32 -4.00
C GLY A 54 5.66 1.24 -5.21
N ALA A 55 5.93 2.53 -4.99
CA ALA A 55 6.10 3.51 -6.05
C ALA A 55 7.42 4.27 -5.89
N TYR A 56 8.20 4.34 -6.97
CA TYR A 56 9.55 4.90 -7.01
C TYR A 56 9.57 6.37 -6.61
N TYR A 57 10.64 6.83 -5.96
CA TYR A 57 10.73 8.18 -5.39
C TYR A 57 10.55 9.32 -6.41
N LYS A 58 10.82 9.06 -7.70
CA LYS A 58 10.61 10.04 -8.78
C LYS A 58 9.14 10.29 -9.14
N ALA A 59 8.22 9.43 -8.69
CA ALA A 59 6.79 9.66 -8.85
C ALA A 59 6.31 10.80 -7.94
N ASP A 60 5.25 11.49 -8.36
CA ASP A 60 4.59 12.51 -7.53
C ASP A 60 4.26 11.97 -6.12
N TYR A 61 4.70 12.70 -5.09
CA TYR A 61 4.70 12.21 -3.72
C TYR A 61 3.29 11.94 -3.18
N GLU A 62 2.34 12.84 -3.45
CA GLU A 62 0.96 12.67 -3.02
C GLU A 62 0.30 11.47 -3.72
N SER A 63 0.60 11.27 -5.00
CA SER A 63 0.20 10.08 -5.75
C SER A 63 0.78 8.80 -5.12
N ARG A 64 2.06 8.81 -4.69
CA ARG A 64 2.69 7.65 -4.02
C ARG A 64 1.93 7.30 -2.74
N ILE A 65 1.60 8.29 -1.90
CA ILE A 65 0.83 8.09 -0.67
C ILE A 65 -0.56 7.52 -0.98
N ARG A 66 -1.31 8.15 -1.89
CA ARG A 66 -2.67 7.71 -2.25
C ARG A 66 -2.69 6.28 -2.78
N TRP A 67 -1.81 5.98 -3.74
CA TRP A 67 -1.70 4.66 -4.35
C TRP A 67 -1.32 3.59 -3.32
N THR A 68 -0.30 3.86 -2.49
CA THR A 68 0.18 2.94 -1.45
C THR A 68 -0.92 2.64 -0.44
N ARG A 69 -1.62 3.68 0.05
CA ARG A 69 -2.74 3.52 0.99
C ARG A 69 -3.85 2.68 0.36
N PHE A 70 -4.27 3.02 -0.85
CA PHE A 70 -5.37 2.34 -1.52
C PHE A 70 -5.07 0.86 -1.73
N LEU A 71 -3.90 0.53 -2.29
CA LEU A 71 -3.51 -0.85 -2.54
C LEU A 71 -3.40 -1.67 -1.25
N ALA A 72 -2.76 -1.14 -0.20
CA ALA A 72 -2.64 -1.83 1.09
C ALA A 72 -4.02 -2.12 1.71
N ARG A 73 -4.94 -1.14 1.70
CA ARG A 73 -6.30 -1.33 2.23
C ARG A 73 -7.12 -2.33 1.39
N GLU A 74 -6.99 -2.30 0.07
CA GLU A 74 -7.71 -3.24 -0.80
C GLU A 74 -7.17 -4.67 -0.71
N ALA A 75 -5.88 -4.84 -0.47
CA ALA A 75 -5.27 -6.14 -0.19
C ALA A 75 -5.79 -6.71 1.14
N GLU A 76 -5.80 -5.90 2.21
CA GLU A 76 -6.30 -6.30 3.53
C GLU A 76 -7.79 -6.70 3.51
N LYS A 77 -8.64 -5.95 2.79
CA LYS A 77 -10.07 -6.30 2.62
C LYS A 77 -10.31 -7.69 2.01
N ARG A 78 -9.27 -8.27 1.41
CA ARG A 78 -9.29 -9.57 0.72
C ARG A 78 -8.44 -10.62 1.43
N ASP A 79 -8.02 -10.35 2.67
CA ASP A 79 -7.14 -11.22 3.45
C ASP A 79 -5.79 -11.53 2.75
N ILE A 80 -5.31 -10.60 1.91
CA ILE A 80 -3.99 -10.69 1.28
C ILE A 80 -2.97 -10.03 2.21
N SER A 81 -2.08 -10.85 2.77
CA SER A 81 -0.89 -10.34 3.47
C SER A 81 0.07 -9.69 2.48
N TRP A 82 0.87 -8.71 2.92
CA TRP A 82 1.73 -7.94 2.02
C TRP A 82 3.06 -7.52 2.66
N ALA A 83 4.04 -7.24 1.81
CA ALA A 83 5.29 -6.57 2.18
C ALA A 83 5.56 -5.40 1.22
N TYR A 84 5.87 -4.23 1.79
CA TYR A 84 6.17 -3.03 1.02
C TYR A 84 7.60 -3.09 0.49
N TRP A 85 7.77 -2.72 -0.78
CA TRP A 85 9.07 -2.51 -1.40
C TRP A 85 9.36 -1.01 -1.48
N GLU A 86 10.33 -0.46 -0.76
CA GLU A 86 11.17 -1.14 0.26
C GLU A 86 11.50 -0.22 1.43
N PHE A 87 12.48 -0.62 2.24
CA PHE A 87 12.76 0.00 3.53
C PHE A 87 13.42 1.38 3.37
N GLY A 88 14.51 1.53 2.62
CA GLY A 88 15.33 2.75 2.67
C GLY A 88 16.23 3.04 1.47
N ALA A 89 15.85 2.59 0.28
CA ALA A 89 16.46 2.97 -0.99
C ALA A 89 15.45 3.71 -1.88
N GLY A 90 15.43 3.41 -3.17
CA GLY A 90 14.66 4.17 -4.17
C GLY A 90 13.13 4.12 -4.02
N PHE A 91 12.60 3.20 -3.23
CA PHE A 91 11.18 3.18 -2.87
C PHE A 91 10.96 3.45 -1.38
N GLY A 92 12.04 3.69 -0.63
CA GLY A 92 12.12 3.70 0.82
C GLY A 92 11.04 4.50 1.53
N ILE A 93 10.67 4.00 2.70
CA ILE A 93 9.83 4.69 3.70
C ILE A 93 10.62 5.09 4.94
N TYR A 94 11.91 4.76 4.99
CA TYR A 94 12.82 5.06 6.07
C TYR A 94 14.13 5.60 5.50
N ASP A 95 14.50 6.78 5.94
CA ASP A 95 15.78 7.41 5.63
C ASP A 95 16.85 6.86 6.58
N ILE A 96 17.72 6.01 6.01
CA ILE A 96 18.81 5.36 6.76
C ILE A 96 19.87 6.37 7.21
N GLU A 97 20.08 7.46 6.48
CA GLU A 97 21.10 8.45 6.82
C GLU A 97 20.66 9.32 7.99
N ASN A 98 19.39 9.68 8.02
CA ASN A 98 18.83 10.59 9.02
C ASN A 98 18.12 9.87 10.20
N ASP A 99 17.94 8.55 10.14
CA ASP A 99 17.18 7.77 11.13
C ASP A 99 15.73 8.27 11.26
N GLU A 100 15.09 8.52 10.13
CA GLU A 100 13.76 9.13 10.07
C GLU A 100 12.80 8.32 9.19
N TRP A 101 11.54 8.25 9.61
CA TRP A 101 10.49 7.67 8.79
C TRP A 101 9.85 8.71 7.88
N ASP A 102 9.56 8.32 6.64
CA ASP A 102 8.57 9.01 5.81
C ASP A 102 7.18 8.77 6.42
N MET A 103 6.75 9.70 7.27
CA MET A 103 5.47 9.58 7.98
C MET A 103 4.27 9.55 7.03
N GLY A 104 4.36 10.11 5.82
CA GLY A 104 3.28 10.07 4.84
C GLY A 104 3.05 8.66 4.31
N LEU A 105 4.12 7.98 3.89
CA LEU A 105 4.08 6.60 3.41
C LEU A 105 3.90 5.59 4.55
N LEU A 106 4.53 5.81 5.71
CA LEU A 106 4.32 4.95 6.88
C LEU A 106 2.85 4.95 7.30
N ASN A 107 2.20 6.12 7.38
CA ASN A 107 0.77 6.23 7.69
C ASN A 107 -0.14 5.72 6.56
N ALA A 108 0.36 5.64 5.32
CA ALA A 108 -0.37 4.97 4.23
C ALA A 108 -0.39 3.45 4.41
N LEU A 109 0.72 2.88 4.89
CA LEU A 109 0.89 1.45 5.14
C LEU A 109 0.26 0.99 6.45
N ILE A 110 0.47 1.76 7.52
CA ILE A 110 -0.01 1.48 8.88
C ILE A 110 -0.74 2.73 9.36
N PRO A 111 -2.01 2.92 8.96
CA PRO A 111 -2.78 4.07 9.43
C PRO A 111 -2.93 3.96 10.94
N HIS A 112 -2.75 5.07 11.65
CA HIS A 112 -3.09 5.15 13.07
C HIS A 112 -4.58 4.85 13.26
N VAL A 113 -4.88 3.60 13.59
CA VAL A 113 -6.16 3.23 14.15
C VAL A 113 -6.13 3.71 15.61
N LEU A 114 -6.74 4.86 15.90
CA LEU A 114 -7.17 5.15 17.26
C LEU A 114 -8.27 4.14 17.62
N VAL A 115 -7.87 2.96 18.09
CA VAL A 115 -8.77 2.07 18.82
C VAL A 115 -8.05 1.63 20.08
N PHE A 116 -8.33 2.35 21.17
CA PHE A 116 -8.94 1.75 22.35
C PHE A 116 -9.87 2.79 22.96
N ASP A 117 -11.17 2.64 22.72
CA ASP A 117 -12.20 3.17 23.61
C ASP A 117 -11.93 2.57 25.00
N LYS A 118 -11.41 3.39 25.92
CA LYS A 118 -11.15 2.98 27.31
C LYS A 118 -12.44 2.96 28.16
N ASP A 119 -13.58 3.33 27.58
CA ASP A 119 -14.84 3.53 28.29
C ASP A 119 -15.87 2.39 28.10
N ALA A 120 -15.46 1.25 27.54
CA ALA A 120 -16.26 0.02 27.63
C ALA A 120 -16.27 -0.47 29.09
N SER A 121 -17.18 0.11 29.89
CA SER A 121 -17.40 -0.21 31.29
C SER A 121 -17.73 -1.70 31.48
N PRO A 122 -17.17 -2.39 32.49
CA PRO A 122 -17.63 -3.73 32.84
C PRO A 122 -19.07 -3.64 33.36
N GLN A 123 -20.02 -4.23 32.63
CA GLN A 123 -21.31 -4.55 33.21
C GLN A 123 -21.10 -5.65 34.25
N SER A 124 -21.18 -5.31 35.54
CA SER A 124 -21.28 -6.30 36.60
C SER A 124 -22.67 -6.93 36.56
N GLN A 125 -22.75 -8.18 36.10
CA GLN A 125 -23.82 -9.07 36.49
C GLN A 125 -23.51 -9.64 37.88
N SER A 126 -24.38 -9.41 38.85
CA SER A 126 -24.68 -10.40 39.91
C SER A 126 -25.89 -9.95 40.73
N HIS A 127 -26.92 -10.81 40.69
CA HIS A 127 -27.96 -11.14 41.67
C HIS A 127 -28.64 -10.05 42.51
#